data_AF-A0A841MEW6-F1
#
_entry.id   AF-A0A841MEW6-F1
#
_cell.length_a   1.000
_cell.length_b   1.000
_cell.length_c   1.000
_cell.angle_alpha   90.00
_cell.angle_beta   90.00
_cell.angle_gamma   90.00
#
_symmetry.space_group_name_H-M   'P 1'
#
loop_
_entity.id
_entity.type
_entity.pdbx_description
1 polymer ?
#
loop_
_entity_poly.entity_id
_entity_poly.type
_entity_poly.pdbx_seq_one_letter_code
_entity_poly.pdbx_strand_id
1 'polypeptide(L)'
;MNRYLTIKNIQIAVGIIILDLAIYFVLALLLMNYDDFYDESKGEYWSLESMTFWQKVNYIGLNVWQIINLIAIGYLIYRIIKEIKKRPTTLYNKS
;
A
#
# COMPACT_ATOMS: atom_id res chain seq x y z
N MET A 1 22.30 -17.30 12.84
CA MET A 1 21.83 -16.30 11.87
C MET A 1 20.33 -16.51 11.65
N ASN A 2 19.49 -15.51 11.97
CA ASN A 2 18.03 -15.66 11.81
C ASN A 2 17.69 -15.92 10.34
N ARG A 3 17.02 -17.05 10.05
CA ARG A 3 16.66 -17.54 8.71
C ARG A 3 15.84 -16.56 7.84
N TYR A 4 15.39 -15.45 8.44
CA TYR A 4 14.53 -14.42 7.84
C TYR A 4 15.31 -13.26 7.20
N LEU A 5 16.54 -12.98 7.62
CA LEU A 5 17.38 -11.89 7.09
C LEU A 5 18.42 -12.42 6.09
N THR A 6 17.97 -13.22 5.12
CA THR A 6 18.80 -13.64 4.00
C THR A 6 18.82 -12.51 2.96
N ILE A 7 19.95 -12.29 2.28
CA ILE A 7 20.07 -11.30 1.18
C ILE A 7 18.91 -11.41 0.19
N LYS A 8 18.53 -12.64 -0.17
CA LYS A 8 17.38 -12.93 -1.03
C LYS A 8 16.06 -12.37 -0.49
N ASN A 9 15.80 -12.45 0.81
CA ASN A 9 14.58 -11.93 1.42
C ASN A 9 14.57 -10.40 1.43
N ILE A 10 15.73 -9.78 1.65
CA ILE A 10 15.89 -8.32 1.59
C ILE A 10 15.64 -7.83 0.15
N GLN A 11 16.21 -8.50 -0.86
CA GLN A 11 15.97 -8.19 -2.27
C GLN A 11 14.49 -8.29 -2.65
N ILE A 12 13.80 -9.34 -2.21
CA ILE A 12 12.35 -9.50 -2.45
C ILE A 12 11.57 -8.35 -1.79
N ALA A 13 11.88 -8.02 -0.53
CA ALA A 13 11.20 -6.94 0.17
C ALA A 13 11.40 -5.57 -0.52
N VAL A 14 12.64 -5.27 -0.92
CA VAL A 14 12.96 -4.05 -1.67
C VAL A 14 12.23 -4.03 -3.02
N GLY A 15 12.21 -5.16 -3.74
CA GLY A 15 11.50 -5.26 -5.02
C GLY A 15 9.99 -4.99 -4.89
N ILE A 16 9.36 -5.49 -3.82
CA ILE A 16 7.94 -5.22 -3.53
C ILE A 16 7.71 -3.73 -3.27
N ILE A 17 8.58 -3.07 -2.48
CA ILE A 17 8.47 -1.64 -2.18
C ILE A 17 8.62 -0.81 -3.47
N ILE A 18 9.60 -1.14 -4.32
CA ILE A 18 9.80 -0.44 -5.59
C ILE A 18 8.58 -0.61 -6.51
N LEU A 19 8.02 -1.82 -6.59
CA LEU A 19 6.82 -2.07 -7.39
C LEU A 19 5.62 -1.27 -6.87
N ASP A 20 5.42 -1.22 -5.54
CA ASP A 20 4.35 -0.45 -4.92
C ASP A 20 4.48 1.05 -5.25
N LEU A 21 5.69 1.61 -5.08
CA LEU A 21 5.97 3.01 -5.43
C LEU A 21 5.75 3.28 -6.93
N ALA A 22 6.13 2.34 -7.81
CA ALA A 22 5.90 2.47 -9.24
C ALA A 22 4.40 2.49 -9.58
N ILE A 23 3.59 1.65 -8.92
CA ILE A 23 2.13 1.63 -9.12
C ILE A 23 1.51 2.95 -8.64
N TYR A 24 1.91 3.45 -7.46
CA TYR A 24 1.48 4.77 -6.98
C TYR A 24 1.84 5.88 -7.97
N PHE A 25 3.09 5.87 -8.47
CA PHE A 25 3.56 6.88 -9.41
C PHE A 25 2.74 6.86 -10.71
N VAL A 26 2.47 5.66 -11.27
CA VAL A 26 1.66 5.53 -12.48
C VAL A 26 0.22 6.01 -12.24
N LEU A 27 -0.42 5.58 -11.14
CA LEU A 27 -1.80 5.99 -10.83
C LEU A 27 -1.89 7.50 -10.59
N ALA A 28 -0.90 8.10 -9.92
CA ALA A 28 -0.82 9.54 -9.72
C ALA A 28 -0.64 10.32 -11.03
N LEU A 29 0.28 9.88 -11.90
CA LEU A 29 0.47 10.50 -13.22
C LEU A 29 -0.79 10.42 -14.08
N LEU A 30 -1.51 9.30 -14.02
CA LEU A 30 -2.77 9.14 -14.75
C LEU A 30 -3.88 10.03 -14.20
N LEU A 31 -3.82 10.43 -12.92
CA LEU A 31 -4.73 11.40 -12.31
C LEU A 31 -4.30 12.85 -12.54
N MET A 32 -3.03 13.13 -12.81
CA MET A 32 -2.52 14.49 -13.01
C MET A 32 -3.27 15.24 -14.13
N ASN A 33 -3.70 14.54 -15.17
CA ASN A 33 -4.55 15.11 -16.22
C ASN A 33 -5.95 15.54 -15.72
N TYR A 34 -6.45 14.96 -14.63
CA TYR A 34 -7.65 15.47 -13.99
C TYR A 34 -7.36 16.77 -13.24
N ASP A 35 -6.26 16.82 -12.50
CA ASP A 35 -5.89 17.99 -11.69
C ASP A 35 -5.55 19.21 -12.57
N ASP A 36 -4.81 19.02 -13.66
CA ASP A 36 -4.37 20.09 -14.56
C ASP A 36 -5.52 20.69 -15.40
N PHE A 37 -6.57 19.90 -15.66
CA PHE A 37 -7.69 20.27 -16.54
C PHE A 37 -9.04 20.20 -15.82
N TYR A 38 -9.04 20.34 -14.49
CA TYR A 38 -10.26 20.37 -13.71
C TYR A 38 -11.15 21.54 -14.13
N ASP A 39 -12.45 21.29 -14.15
CA ASP A 39 -13.48 22.23 -14.57
C ASP A 39 -14.60 22.22 -13.53
N GLU A 40 -14.73 23.34 -12.80
CA GLU A 40 -15.72 23.53 -11.75
C GLU A 40 -17.17 23.36 -12.25
N SER A 41 -17.42 23.56 -13.56
CA SER A 41 -18.76 23.36 -14.10
C SER A 41 -19.19 21.90 -14.17
N LYS A 42 -18.26 20.94 -14.03
CA LYS A 42 -18.53 19.50 -14.14
C LYS A 42 -18.86 18.86 -12.79
N GLY A 43 -18.79 19.61 -11.70
CA GLY A 43 -19.03 19.14 -10.34
C GLY A 43 -17.84 19.44 -9.43
N GLU A 44 -17.96 19.07 -8.15
CA GLU A 44 -16.95 19.36 -7.15
C GLU A 44 -15.62 18.67 -7.44
N TYR A 45 -14.52 19.32 -7.10
CA TYR A 45 -13.18 18.76 -7.20
C TYR A 45 -13.08 17.47 -6.36
N TRP A 46 -12.45 16.42 -6.91
CA TRP A 46 -12.42 15.06 -6.34
C TRP A 46 -13.77 14.35 -6.19
N SER A 47 -14.87 14.93 -6.68
CA SER A 47 -16.11 14.19 -6.83
C SER A 47 -16.02 13.21 -8.00
N LEU A 48 -16.74 12.09 -7.90
CA LEU A 48 -16.86 11.20 -9.07
C LEU A 48 -17.61 11.91 -10.21
N GLU A 49 -18.54 12.82 -9.92
CA GLU A 49 -19.38 13.45 -10.96
C GLU A 49 -18.55 14.28 -11.96
N SER A 50 -17.54 15.00 -11.47
CA SER A 50 -16.64 15.83 -12.29
C SER A 50 -15.62 15.05 -13.12
N MET A 51 -15.47 13.74 -12.85
CA MET A 51 -14.49 12.89 -13.53
C MET A 51 -15.07 12.19 -14.77
N THR A 52 -14.26 12.14 -15.83
CA THR A 52 -14.49 11.25 -16.98
C THR A 52 -14.39 9.78 -16.58
N PHE A 53 -14.85 8.88 -17.45
CA PHE A 53 -14.80 7.43 -17.19
C PHE A 53 -13.39 6.94 -16.81
N TRP A 54 -12.36 7.34 -17.57
CA TRP A 54 -10.98 6.91 -17.29
C TRP A 54 -10.42 7.50 -15.99
N GLN A 55 -10.74 8.77 -15.69
CA GLN A 55 -10.35 9.40 -14.43
C GLN A 55 -11.01 8.70 -13.24
N LYS A 56 -12.30 8.32 -13.35
CA LYS A 56 -12.99 7.51 -12.34
C LYS A 56 -12.30 6.16 -12.11
N VAL A 57 -11.97 5.45 -13.18
CA VAL A 57 -11.27 4.16 -13.09
C VAL A 57 -9.93 4.32 -12.37
N ASN A 58 -9.15 5.34 -12.73
CA ASN A 58 -7.86 5.61 -12.09
C ASN A 58 -8.02 6.00 -10.61
N TYR A 59 -9.00 6.86 -10.29
CA TYR A 59 -9.28 7.30 -8.93
C TYR A 59 -9.73 6.13 -8.04
N ILE A 60 -10.66 5.30 -8.52
CA ILE A 60 -11.09 4.08 -7.82
C ILE A 60 -9.91 3.12 -7.68
N GLY A 61 -9.09 2.95 -8.73
CA GLY A 61 -7.89 2.13 -8.70
C GLY A 61 -6.90 2.58 -7.62
N LEU A 62 -6.65 3.89 -7.50
CA LEU A 62 -5.80 4.46 -6.46
C LEU A 62 -6.34 4.18 -5.04
N ASN A 63 -7.64 4.37 -4.83
CA ASN A 63 -8.27 4.09 -3.53
C ASN A 63 -8.24 2.59 -3.18
N VAL A 64 -8.52 1.72 -4.15
CA VAL A 64 -8.41 0.26 -3.96
C VAL A 64 -6.97 -0.13 -3.62
N TRP A 65 -5.99 0.46 -4.30
CA TRP A 65 -4.58 0.22 -4.02
C TRP A 65 -4.18 0.64 -2.59
N GLN A 66 -4.66 1.80 -2.14
CA GLN A 66 -4.47 2.26 -0.76
C GLN A 66 -5.08 1.30 0.26
N ILE A 67 -6.28 0.77 0.01
CA ILE A 67 -6.93 -0.22 0.88
C ILE A 67 -6.11 -1.51 0.96
N ILE A 68 -5.61 -2.02 -0.18
CA ILE A 68 -4.76 -3.21 -0.22
C ILE A 68 -3.50 -3.00 0.64
N ASN A 69 -2.87 -1.83 0.50
CA ASN A 69 -1.69 -1.47 1.29
C ASN A 69 -2.00 -1.37 2.79
N LEU A 70 -3.13 -0.77 3.16
CA LEU A 70 -3.55 -0.67 4.55
C LEU A 70 -3.77 -2.06 5.18
N ILE A 71 -4.40 -2.98 4.44
CA ILE A 71 -4.60 -4.36 4.86
C ILE A 71 -3.25 -5.07 5.02
N ALA A 72 -2.34 -4.91 4.07
CA ALA A 72 -1.00 -5.51 4.12
C ALA A 72 -0.20 -5.04 5.33
N ILE A 73 -0.20 -3.73 5.62
CA ILE A 73 0.44 -3.14 6.79
C ILE A 73 -0.21 -3.65 8.08
N GLY A 74 -1.54 -3.66 8.15
CA GLY A 74 -2.28 -4.19 9.30
C GLY A 74 -1.94 -5.65 9.60
N TYR A 75 -1.86 -6.49 8.57
CA TYR A 75 -1.42 -7.88 8.70
C TYR A 75 0.03 -8.00 9.19
N LEU A 76 0.94 -7.18 8.65
CA LEU A 76 2.35 -7.16 9.07
C LEU A 76 2.48 -6.80 10.55
N ILE A 77 1.77 -5.76 11.00
CA ILE A 77 1.72 -5.33 12.41
C ILE A 77 1.18 -6.47 13.29
N TYR A 78 0.03 -7.06 12.93
CA TYR A 78 -0.55 -8.18 13.65
C TYR A 78 0.44 -9.33 13.81
N ARG A 79 1.14 -9.69 12.73
CA ARG A 79 2.13 -10.76 12.73
C ARG A 79 3.30 -10.43 13.67
N ILE A 80 3.83 -9.21 13.64
CA ILE A 80 4.91 -8.77 14.53
C ILE A 80 4.48 -8.89 16.00
N ILE A 81 3.29 -8.38 16.36
CA ILE A 81 2.75 -8.45 17.72
C ILE A 81 2.63 -9.91 18.18
N LYS A 82 2.08 -10.78 17.32
CA LYS A 82 1.93 -12.22 17.62
C LYS A 82 3.27 -12.91 17.86
N GLU A 83 4.29 -12.60 17.07
CA GLU A 83 5.63 -13.18 17.23
C GLU A 83 6.34 -12.66 18.48
N ILE A 84 6.14 -11.40 18.87
CA ILE A 84 6.65 -10.86 20.14
C ILE A 84 5.98 -11.57 21.33
N LYS A 85 4.66 -11.74 21.30
CA LYS A 85 3.89 -12.40 22.37
C LYS A 85 4.22 -13.88 22.59
N LYS A 86 4.78 -14.60 21.60
CA LYS A 86 5.20 -16.00 21.73
C LYS A 86 6.55 -16.20 22.45
N ARG A 87 7.39 -15.17 22.51
CA ARG A 87 8.74 -15.25 23.10
C ARG A 87 8.82 -15.37 24.64
N PRO A 88 7.86 -14.93 25.47
CA PRO A 88 7.99 -15.02 26.93
C PRO A 88 7.98 -16.44 27.50
N THR A 89 7.30 -17.39 26.85
CA THR A 89 7.05 -18.73 27.43
C THR A 89 8.20 -19.72 27.26
N THR A 90 9.14 -19.47 26.35
CA THR A 90 10.26 -20.39 26.08
C THR A 90 11.50 -20.13 26.94
N LEU A 91 11.60 -18.97 27.58
CA LEU A 91 12.74 -18.63 28.46
C LEU A 91 12.53 -19.08 29.90
N TYR A 92 11.29 -19.23 30.37
CA TYR A 92 10.97 -19.64 31.74
C TYR A 92 10.99 -21.16 31.94
N ASN A 93 10.83 -21.96 30.87
CA ASN A 93 10.74 -23.42 30.96
C ASN A 93 12.09 -24.13 30.74
N LYS A 94 13.20 -23.42 31.00
CA LYS A 94 14.57 -23.88 30.75
C LYS A 94 15.48 -23.80 32.00
N SER A 95 14.92 -23.57 33.19
CA SER A 95 15.61 -23.63 34.48
C SER A 95 15.36 -24.95 35.18
#